data_AF-A0A389LT57-F1
#
_entry.id   AF-A0A389LT57-F1
#
_cell.length_a   1.000
_cell.length_b   1.000
_cell.length_c   1.000
_cell.angle_alpha   90.00
_cell.angle_beta   90.00
_cell.angle_gamma   90.00
#
_symmetry.space_group_name_H-M   'P 1'
#
loop_
_entity.id
_entity.type
_entity.pdbx_description
1 polymer ?
#
loop_
_entity_poly.entity_id
_entity_poly.type
_entity_poly.pdbx_seq_one_letter_code
_entity_poly.pdbx_strand_id
1 'polypeptide(L)'
;MLQDQDSSDCKVLKQKLINLCDSNRDCRILVRIVCRELESWYIGDFEAIGAAYPQFDPSKYKDKARFKNPETCHASAVLKKILPGFQKVASAKKIAPFLNPETNRSQSFKQTILGIKNFFDAVEPHL
;
A
#
# COMPACT_ATOMS: atom_id res chain seq x y z
N MET A 1 13.14 -1.53 -3.12
CA MET A 1 12.66 -0.13 -3.12
C MET A 1 11.15 -0.10 -3.27
N LEU A 2 10.47 0.68 -2.42
CA LEU A 2 9.04 0.94 -2.48
C LEU A 2 8.86 2.46 -2.62
N GLN A 3 8.13 2.91 -3.63
CA GLN A 3 7.87 4.32 -3.89
C GLN A 3 6.44 4.50 -4.39
N ASP A 4 5.75 5.57 -4.02
CA ASP A 4 4.51 5.97 -4.70
C ASP A 4 4.78 6.61 -6.06
N GLN A 5 3.80 6.54 -6.96
CA GLN A 5 3.97 7.07 -8.32
C GLN A 5 3.94 8.61 -8.36
N ASP A 6 3.33 9.26 -7.38
CA ASP A 6 2.90 10.66 -7.41
C ASP A 6 2.15 11.02 -8.71
N SER A 7 2.67 11.96 -9.50
CA SER A 7 2.17 12.38 -10.81
C SER A 7 2.83 11.65 -11.99
N SER A 8 3.73 10.70 -11.74
CA SER A 8 4.49 9.98 -12.77
C SER A 8 3.72 8.80 -13.36
N ASP A 9 4.08 8.40 -14.58
CA ASP A 9 3.69 7.10 -15.13
C ASP A 9 4.41 5.99 -14.35
N CYS A 10 3.64 5.11 -13.70
CA CYS A 10 4.17 4.07 -12.82
C CYS A 10 5.02 3.03 -13.56
N LYS A 11 4.77 2.78 -14.86
CA LYS A 11 5.57 1.85 -15.67
C LYS A 11 6.90 2.48 -16.04
N VAL A 12 6.89 3.74 -16.47
CA VAL A 12 8.12 4.49 -16.80
C VAL A 12 9.00 4.65 -15.56
N LEU A 13 8.42 5.05 -14.43
CA LEU A 13 9.14 5.18 -13.17
C LEU A 13 9.74 3.84 -12.72
N LYS A 14 8.96 2.75 -12.78
CA LYS A 14 9.44 1.41 -12.43
C LYS A 14 10.64 1.02 -13.29
N GLN A 15 10.57 1.20 -14.60
CA GLN A 15 11.67 0.83 -15.51
C GLN A 15 12.93 1.66 -15.23
N LYS A 16 12.76 2.97 -14.99
CA LYS A 16 13.88 3.84 -14.62
C LYS A 16 14.59 3.36 -13.36
N LEU A 17 13.83 3.00 -12.32
CA LEU A 17 14.39 2.50 -11.06
C LEU A 17 15.09 1.15 -11.24
N ILE A 18 14.52 0.24 -12.04
CA ILE A 18 15.17 -1.05 -12.38
C ILE A 18 16.51 -0.80 -13.07
N ASN A 19 16.55 0.07 -14.09
CA ASN A 19 17.79 0.35 -14.83
C ASN A 19 18.90 0.97 -13.93
N LEU A 20 18.52 1.82 -12.97
CA LEU A 20 19.46 2.38 -11.98
C LEU A 20 20.02 1.30 -11.05
N CYS A 21 19.20 0.29 -10.73
CA CYS A 21 19.54 -0.81 -9.85
C CYS A 21 20.45 -1.85 -10.56
N ASP A 22 20.18 -2.16 -11.83
CA ASP A 22 20.96 -3.12 -12.64
C ASP A 22 22.43 -2.71 -12.86
N SER A 23 22.75 -1.43 -12.63
CA SER A 23 24.12 -0.93 -12.67
C SER A 23 25.01 -1.49 -11.55
N ASN A 24 24.40 -2.08 -10.50
CA ASN A 24 25.08 -2.71 -9.35
C ASN A 24 24.71 -4.21 -9.28
N ARG A 25 25.38 -5.05 -10.09
CA ARG A 25 24.99 -6.44 -10.41
C ARG A 25 25.01 -7.45 -9.24
N ASP A 26 25.55 -7.09 -8.08
CA ASP A 26 25.75 -8.04 -6.96
C ASP A 26 24.59 -8.08 -5.95
N CYS A 27 23.52 -7.31 -6.16
CA CYS A 27 22.38 -7.28 -5.24
C CYS A 27 21.07 -7.62 -5.96
N ARG A 28 20.31 -8.58 -5.41
CA ARG A 28 18.93 -8.84 -5.84
C ARG A 28 18.04 -7.68 -5.41
N ILE A 29 17.29 -7.11 -6.35
CA ILE A 29 16.48 -5.91 -6.09
C ILE A 29 15.01 -6.14 -6.46
N LEU A 30 14.12 -5.82 -5.53
CA LEU A 30 12.68 -5.72 -5.77
C LEU A 30 12.27 -4.24 -5.87
N VAL A 31 11.74 -3.84 -7.03
CA VAL A 31 11.15 -2.50 -7.24
C VAL A 31 9.63 -2.58 -7.27
N ARG A 32 8.97 -1.87 -6.36
CA ARG A 32 7.52 -1.76 -6.27
C ARG A 32 7.09 -0.29 -6.36
N ILE A 33 6.15 -0.01 -7.25
CA ILE A 33 5.49 1.30 -7.34
C ILE A 33 4.09 1.18 -6.75
N VAL A 34 3.78 2.05 -5.79
CA VAL A 34 2.45 2.20 -5.22
C VAL A 34 1.65 3.13 -6.11
N CYS A 35 0.49 2.68 -6.57
CA CYS A 35 -0.31 3.48 -7.47
C CYS A 35 -0.97 4.63 -6.69
N ARG A 36 -0.73 5.85 -7.16
CA ARG A 36 -1.16 7.13 -6.56
C ARG A 36 -0.61 7.43 -5.16
N GLU A 37 -1.12 6.76 -4.13
CA GLU A 37 -0.88 7.12 -2.73
C GLU A 37 -0.76 5.87 -1.87
N LEU A 38 0.24 5.81 -0.98
CA LEU A 38 0.36 4.76 0.04
C LEU A 38 -0.88 4.68 0.94
N GLU A 39 -1.55 5.81 1.18
CA GLU A 39 -2.78 5.86 1.97
C GLU A 39 -3.93 5.01 1.39
N SER A 40 -3.87 4.67 0.10
CA SER A 40 -4.85 3.78 -0.54
C SER A 40 -4.87 2.39 0.10
N TRP A 41 -3.75 1.95 0.68
CA TRP A 41 -3.64 0.66 1.36
C TRP A 41 -4.53 0.60 2.61
N TYR A 42 -4.69 1.72 3.30
CA TYR A 42 -5.57 1.82 4.47
C TYR A 42 -7.04 1.79 4.07
N ILE A 43 -7.42 2.49 2.98
CA ILE A 43 -8.79 2.44 2.45
C ILE A 43 -9.13 1.07 1.87
N GLY A 44 -8.12 0.34 1.42
CA GLY A 44 -8.25 -1.06 1.03
C GLY A 44 -8.70 -1.97 2.16
N ASP A 45 -8.55 -1.55 3.43
CA ASP A 45 -8.89 -2.33 4.61
C ASP A 45 -9.43 -1.42 5.73
N PHE A 46 -10.72 -1.07 5.64
CA PHE A 46 -11.36 -0.23 6.66
C PHE A 46 -11.45 -0.91 8.03
N GLU A 47 -11.45 -2.25 8.09
CA GLU A 47 -11.47 -2.97 9.36
C GLU A 47 -10.15 -2.74 10.12
N ALA A 48 -9.01 -2.70 9.41
CA ALA A 48 -7.73 -2.30 10.00
C ALA A 48 -7.74 -0.88 10.58
N ILE A 49 -8.45 0.05 9.94
CA ILE A 49 -8.63 1.41 10.47
C ILE A 49 -9.46 1.37 11.77
N GLY A 50 -10.55 0.60 11.80
CA GLY A 50 -11.38 0.44 13.01
C GLY A 50 -10.61 -0.19 14.16
N ALA A 51 -9.77 -1.19 13.88
CA ALA A 51 -8.91 -1.80 14.89
C ALA A 51 -7.87 -0.82 15.46
N ALA A 52 -7.31 0.06 14.63
CA ALA A 52 -6.35 1.07 15.05
C ALA A 52 -6.99 2.31 15.72
N TYR A 53 -8.27 2.57 15.44
CA TYR A 53 -9.01 3.74 15.91
C TYR A 53 -10.41 3.32 16.38
N PRO A 54 -10.57 2.95 17.67
CA PRO A 54 -11.83 2.38 18.19
C PRO A 54 -13.08 3.27 18.02
N GLN A 55 -12.90 4.57 17.86
CA GLN A 55 -13.98 5.54 17.59
C GLN A 55 -14.41 5.57 16.11
N PHE A 56 -13.64 4.95 15.22
CA PHE A 56 -13.93 4.86 13.80
C PHE A 56 -14.82 3.64 13.54
N ASP A 57 -15.92 3.84 12.82
CA ASP A 57 -16.86 2.78 12.45
C ASP A 57 -16.64 2.36 10.98
N PRO A 58 -16.01 1.20 10.71
CA PRO A 58 -15.72 0.72 9.36
C PRO A 58 -16.97 0.49 8.51
N SER A 59 -18.10 0.14 9.12
CA SER A 59 -19.34 -0.20 8.42
C SER A 59 -19.88 0.97 7.60
N LYS A 60 -19.59 2.21 8.02
CA LYS A 60 -19.96 3.44 7.30
C LYS A 60 -19.22 3.62 5.98
N TYR A 61 -18.15 2.87 5.72
CA TYR A 61 -17.28 3.12 4.57
C TYR A 61 -17.00 1.86 3.74
N LYS A 62 -16.85 0.68 4.35
CA LYS A 62 -16.35 -0.51 3.65
C LYS A 62 -17.14 -0.89 2.38
N ASP A 63 -18.45 -0.70 2.37
CA ASP A 63 -19.31 -1.10 1.25
C ASP A 63 -19.65 0.04 0.27
N LYS A 64 -19.15 1.26 0.51
CA LYS A 64 -19.45 2.41 -0.35
C LYS A 64 -18.78 2.25 -1.72
N ALA A 65 -19.55 2.49 -2.78
CA ALA A 65 -19.09 2.39 -4.18
C ALA A 65 -17.79 3.17 -4.46
N ARG A 66 -17.65 4.36 -3.85
CA ARG A 66 -16.45 5.22 -3.95
C ARG A 66 -15.15 4.52 -3.52
N PHE A 67 -15.21 3.53 -2.63
CA PHE A 67 -14.03 2.84 -2.10
C PHE A 67 -13.86 1.42 -2.63
N LYS A 68 -14.67 1.02 -3.64
CA LYS A 68 -14.49 -0.27 -4.32
C LYS A 68 -13.09 -0.40 -4.93
N ASN A 69 -12.55 0.71 -5.44
CA ASN A 69 -11.17 0.78 -5.92
C ASN A 69 -10.36 1.81 -5.10
N PRO A 70 -9.57 1.36 -4.10
CA PRO A 70 -8.78 2.24 -3.25
C PRO A 70 -7.75 3.08 -4.01
N GLU A 71 -7.21 2.57 -5.12
CA GLU A 71 -6.20 3.28 -5.91
C GLU A 71 -6.76 4.54 -6.58
N THR A 72 -8.07 4.60 -6.80
CA THR A 72 -8.72 5.73 -7.48
C THR A 72 -9.24 6.81 -6.54
N CYS A 73 -9.35 6.50 -5.26
CA CYS A 73 -9.81 7.46 -4.27
C CYS A 73 -8.59 8.22 -3.73
N HIS A 74 -8.58 9.55 -3.84
CA HIS A 74 -7.57 10.43 -3.27
C HIS A 74 -7.46 10.19 -1.74
N ALA A 75 -6.63 9.23 -1.35
CA ALA A 75 -6.83 8.46 -0.13
C ALA A 75 -6.48 9.28 1.11
N SER A 76 -5.35 9.99 1.06
CA SER A 76 -4.93 10.97 2.05
C SER A 76 -6.01 12.03 2.29
N ALA A 77 -6.62 12.56 1.22
CA ALA A 77 -7.69 13.55 1.34
C ALA A 77 -8.98 12.95 1.93
N VAL A 78 -9.31 11.70 1.61
CA VAL A 78 -10.41 10.97 2.22
C VAL A 78 -10.16 10.76 3.72
N LEU A 79 -9.00 10.22 4.08
CA LEU A 79 -8.65 9.90 5.47
C LEU A 79 -8.65 11.14 6.35
N LYS A 80 -8.13 12.28 5.87
CA LYS A 80 -8.22 13.56 6.59
C LYS A 80 -9.66 13.98 6.91
N LYS A 81 -10.64 13.59 6.08
CA LYS A 81 -12.06 13.93 6.28
C LYS A 81 -12.76 12.94 7.20
N ILE A 82 -12.45 11.66 7.08
CA ILE A 82 -13.22 10.59 7.76
C ILE A 82 -12.60 10.11 9.07
N LEU A 83 -11.32 10.43 9.29
CA LEU A 83 -10.56 9.99 10.45
C LEU A 83 -9.93 11.21 11.14
N PRO A 84 -10.65 11.85 12.09
CA PRO A 84 -10.12 12.96 12.86
C PRO A 84 -8.79 12.61 13.52
N GLY A 85 -7.80 13.48 13.39
CA GLY A 85 -6.44 13.23 13.89
C GLY A 85 -5.56 12.35 12.99
N PHE A 86 -5.98 12.08 11.75
CA PHE A 86 -5.13 11.40 10.77
C PHE A 86 -3.83 12.17 10.52
N GLN A 87 -2.71 11.49 10.66
CA GLN A 87 -1.37 11.99 10.36
C GLN A 87 -0.60 10.90 9.63
N LYS A 88 -0.10 11.16 8.42
CA LYS A 88 0.46 10.13 7.52
C LYS A 88 1.38 9.13 8.25
N VAL A 89 2.41 9.62 8.94
CA VAL A 89 3.40 8.77 9.62
C VAL A 89 2.84 8.09 10.87
N ALA A 90 2.16 8.84 11.75
CA ALA A 90 1.65 8.28 13.01
C ALA A 90 0.50 7.30 12.77
N SER A 91 -0.40 7.61 11.85
CA SER A 91 -1.49 6.73 11.43
C SER A 91 -0.97 5.48 10.71
N ALA A 92 0.07 5.60 9.87
CA ALA A 92 0.71 4.43 9.26
C ALA A 92 1.18 3.43 10.32
N LYS A 93 1.88 3.90 11.36
CA LYS A 93 2.37 3.06 12.45
C LYS A 93 1.24 2.38 13.23
N LYS A 94 0.09 3.05 13.38
CA LYS A 94 -1.08 2.50 14.09
C LYS A 94 -1.86 1.49 13.26
N ILE A 95 -2.03 1.74 11.95
CA ILE A 95 -2.88 0.93 11.07
C ILE A 95 -2.11 -0.31 10.55
N ALA A 96 -0.82 -0.16 10.24
CA ALA A 96 -0.02 -1.22 9.60
C ALA A 96 -0.10 -2.60 10.27
N PRO A 97 -0.06 -2.74 11.62
CA PRO A 97 -0.17 -4.04 12.28
C PRO A 97 -1.48 -4.79 12.04
N PHE A 98 -2.54 -4.08 11.64
CA PHE A 98 -3.87 -4.65 11.43
C PHE A 98 -4.21 -4.89 9.95
N LEU A 99 -3.36 -4.45 9.01
CA LEU A 99 -3.59 -4.65 7.59
C LEU A 99 -3.56 -6.14 7.25
N ASN A 100 -4.62 -6.63 6.61
CA ASN A 100 -4.72 -8.03 6.22
C ASN A 100 -4.52 -8.20 4.69
N PRO A 101 -3.42 -8.83 4.24
CA PRO A 101 -3.16 -9.09 2.82
C PRO A 101 -4.25 -9.82 2.06
N GLU A 102 -5.00 -10.70 2.73
CA GLU A 102 -6.03 -11.52 2.10
C GLU A 102 -7.29 -10.72 1.80
N THR A 103 -7.68 -9.82 2.70
CA THR A 103 -8.91 -9.03 2.60
C THR A 103 -8.71 -7.65 1.99
N ASN A 104 -7.48 -7.12 2.00
CA ASN A 104 -7.20 -5.77 1.51
C ASN A 104 -7.51 -5.63 0.01
N ARG A 105 -8.27 -4.60 -0.36
CA ARG A 105 -8.74 -4.37 -1.74
C ARG A 105 -7.79 -3.53 -2.59
N SER A 106 -6.74 -2.95 -2.01
CA SER A 106 -5.71 -2.23 -2.77
C SER A 106 -4.91 -3.22 -3.61
N GLN A 107 -4.91 -3.00 -4.93
CA GLN A 107 -4.15 -3.82 -5.86
C GLN A 107 -2.65 -3.58 -5.70
N SER A 108 -2.23 -2.33 -5.50
CA SER A 108 -0.81 -2.02 -5.31
C SER A 108 -0.26 -2.61 -4.00
N PHE A 109 -1.09 -2.69 -2.94
CA PHE A 109 -0.76 -3.41 -1.71
C PHE A 109 -0.58 -4.91 -1.95
N LYS A 110 -1.61 -5.58 -2.49
CA LYS A 110 -1.59 -7.03 -2.78
C LYS A 110 -0.38 -7.42 -3.61
N GLN A 111 -0.15 -6.66 -4.68
CA GLN A 111 0.96 -6.87 -5.58
C GLN A 111 2.29 -6.67 -4.84
N THR A 112 2.41 -5.67 -3.95
CA THR A 112 3.61 -5.45 -3.13
C THR A 112 3.89 -6.61 -2.19
N ILE A 113 2.88 -7.10 -1.46
CA ILE A 113 3.02 -8.26 -0.58
C ILE A 113 3.43 -9.51 -1.37
N LEU A 114 2.78 -9.79 -2.50
CA LEU A 114 3.15 -10.92 -3.37
C LEU A 114 4.60 -10.78 -3.85
N GLY A 115 5.02 -9.59 -4.24
CA GLY A 115 6.39 -9.32 -4.66
C GLY A 115 7.41 -9.59 -3.56
N ILE A 116 7.10 -9.21 -2.32
CA ILE A 116 7.95 -9.45 -1.16
C ILE A 116 8.05 -10.95 -0.87
N LYS A 117 6.91 -11.67 -0.85
CA LYS A 117 6.89 -13.13 -0.66
C LYS A 117 7.78 -13.84 -1.70
N ASN A 118 7.52 -13.60 -2.98
CA ASN A 118 8.29 -14.21 -4.06
C ASN A 118 9.78 -13.84 -4.03
N PHE A 119 10.12 -12.62 -3.58
CA PHE A 119 11.50 -12.18 -3.46
C PHE A 119 12.25 -12.98 -2.40
N PHE A 120 11.62 -13.28 -1.26
CA PHE A 120 12.21 -14.12 -0.21
C PHE A 120 12.19 -15.60 -0.55
N ASP A 121 11.13 -16.13 -1.16
CA ASP A 121 11.06 -17.54 -1.59
C ASP A 121 12.17 -17.86 -2.60
N ALA A 122 12.52 -16.92 -3.47
CA ALA A 122 13.64 -17.07 -4.40
C ALA A 122 15.01 -17.06 -3.71
N VAL A 123 15.12 -16.50 -2.50
CA VAL A 123 16.36 -16.38 -1.72
C VAL A 123 16.55 -17.55 -0.75
N GLU A 124 15.46 -18.16 -0.26
CA GLU A 124 15.51 -19.34 0.63
C GLU A 124 14.71 -20.51 0.02
N PRO A 125 15.26 -21.28 -0.94
CA PRO A 125 14.51 -22.37 -1.55
C PRO A 125 14.19 -23.52 -0.57
N HIS A 126 14.96 -23.69 0.52
CA HIS A 126 14.94 -24.88 1.38
C HIS A 126 15.27 -24.59 2.86
N LEU A 127 14.37 -23.89 3.57
CA LEU A 127 14.19 -24.10 5.01
C LEU A 127 12.85 -24.80 5.25
#